data_AF-A0A8T9C750-F1
#
_entry.id   AF-A0A8T9C750-F1
#
_cell.length_a   1.000
_cell.length_b   1.000
_cell.length_c   1.000
_cell.angle_alpha   90.00
_cell.angle_beta   90.00
_cell.angle_gamma   90.00
#
_symmetry.space_group_name_H-M   'P 1'
#
loop_
_entity.id
_entity.type
_entity.pdbx_description
1 polymer ?
#
loop_
_entity_poly.entity_id
_entity_poly.type
_entity_poly.pdbx_seq_one_letter_code
_entity_poly.pdbx_strand_id
1 'polypeptide(L)'
;MDAFTPQQTIELVSRIAGALMFPIGLVMIVLTGADLYTSNVMFMTTAFLHRRIGIKDLAISWFVSFFGNLAGMLSFMAIIIGYGGVLTDIEAYKQQTINFAIMKAQTPAWHQIFLRAIGANWLVCMAVFLSISAREISSKIIAIWFPTATFVALALDHVVANMFFIPIGIWNGAPFGVGYYIWKSLIPTALGNTVGGGLFVGAIYWYLYLTGEGDVEVSFELGSLATAMEAGGPMGRDRRADGQVIEGVSGNGQHDVHETKLASPGRGGTVEGNHLPHSGGPLHSAVGQELAAEKYAIRKGEDGSGSDKTAV
;
A
#
# COMPACT_ATOMS: atom_id res chain seq x y z
N MET A 1 -0.86 28.55 32.26
CA MET A 1 -1.10 27.29 31.54
C MET A 1 -1.66 26.35 32.58
N ASP A 2 -2.97 26.12 32.57
CA ASP A 2 -3.60 25.26 33.58
C ASP A 2 -3.14 23.82 33.35
N ALA A 3 -2.63 23.18 34.40
CA ALA A 3 -2.18 21.80 34.33
C ALA A 3 -3.35 20.86 34.01
N PHE A 4 -3.12 19.86 33.16
CA PHE A 4 -4.13 18.83 32.90
C PHE A 4 -4.54 18.14 34.19
N THR A 5 -5.83 17.83 34.30
CA THR A 5 -6.33 17.01 35.41
C THR A 5 -5.76 15.58 35.29
N PRO A 6 -5.67 14.82 36.41
CA PRO A 6 -5.23 13.42 36.37
C PRO A 6 -6.04 12.57 35.38
N GLN A 7 -7.35 12.82 35.29
CA GLN A 7 -8.24 12.09 34.37
C GLN A 7 -7.93 12.38 32.89
N GLN A 8 -7.73 13.65 32.54
CA GLN A 8 -7.33 14.05 31.19
C GLN A 8 -5.96 13.48 30.82
N THR A 9 -5.06 13.40 31.78
CA THR A 9 -3.73 12.82 31.57
C THR A 9 -3.82 11.33 31.23
N ILE A 10 -4.64 10.57 31.98
CA ILE A 10 -4.87 9.15 31.71
C ILE A 10 -5.47 8.94 30.32
N GLU A 11 -6.48 9.74 29.95
CA GLU A 11 -7.13 9.62 28.64
C GLU A 11 -6.17 9.91 27.48
N LEU A 12 -5.34 10.95 27.60
CA LEU A 12 -4.31 11.28 26.62
C LEU A 12 -3.27 10.16 26.47
N VAL A 13 -2.82 9.59 27.59
CA VAL A 13 -1.87 8.47 27.59
C VAL A 13 -2.49 7.24 26.92
N SER A 14 -3.73 6.88 27.24
CA SER A 14 -4.43 5.76 26.61
C SER A 14 -4.60 5.96 25.11
N ARG A 15 -4.91 7.18 24.67
CA ARG A 15 -5.02 7.51 23.24
C ARG A 15 -3.68 7.37 22.51
N ILE A 16 -2.59 7.87 23.09
CA ILE A 16 -1.25 7.75 22.49
C ILE A 16 -0.79 6.29 22.48
N ALA A 17 -1.00 5.55 23.57
CA ALA A 17 -0.66 4.13 23.64
C ALA A 17 -1.43 3.32 22.59
N GLY A 18 -2.74 3.56 22.44
CA GLY A 18 -3.55 2.93 21.39
C GLY A 18 -3.06 3.29 19.99
N ALA A 19 -2.70 4.55 19.75
CA ALA A 19 -2.16 5.00 18.47
C ALA A 19 -0.81 4.33 18.11
N LEU A 20 0.07 4.15 19.09
CA LEU A 20 1.36 3.48 18.90
C LEU A 20 1.23 1.98 18.65
N MET A 21 0.19 1.33 19.16
CA MET A 21 -0.03 -0.11 18.99
C MET A 21 -0.79 -0.47 17.71
N PHE A 22 -1.55 0.46 17.15
CA PHE A 22 -2.33 0.26 15.94
C PHE A 22 -1.54 -0.21 14.69
N PRO A 23 -0.29 0.24 14.43
CA PRO A 23 0.44 -0.10 13.19
C PRO A 23 0.72 -1.58 12.98
N ILE A 24 0.63 -2.41 14.03
CA ILE A 24 0.88 -3.86 13.96
C ILE A 24 0.03 -4.52 12.87
N GLY A 25 -1.24 -4.10 12.70
CA GLY A 25 -2.10 -4.63 11.65
C GLY A 25 -1.56 -4.39 10.25
N LEU A 26 -1.12 -3.17 9.94
CA LEU A 26 -0.60 -2.82 8.62
C LEU A 26 0.77 -3.48 8.36
N VAL A 27 1.61 -3.60 9.39
CA VAL A 27 2.87 -4.35 9.29
C VAL A 27 2.61 -5.80 8.88
N MET A 28 1.67 -6.49 9.53
CA MET A 28 1.34 -7.87 9.19
C MET A 28 0.84 -7.99 7.75
N ILE A 29 -0.05 -7.10 7.31
CA ILE A 29 -0.59 -7.10 5.94
C ILE A 29 0.53 -6.96 4.92
N VAL A 30 1.41 -5.95 5.09
CA VAL A 30 2.50 -5.69 4.13
C VAL A 30 3.52 -6.82 4.11
N LEU A 31 3.90 -7.37 5.28
CA LEU A 31 4.90 -8.44 5.34
C LEU A 31 4.37 -9.80 4.87
N THR A 32 3.06 -10.04 5.00
CA THR A 32 2.43 -11.27 4.49
C THR A 32 2.02 -11.19 3.02
N GLY A 33 2.03 -9.99 2.43
CA GLY A 33 1.53 -9.77 1.07
C GLY A 33 0.01 -9.88 0.96
N ALA A 34 -0.72 -9.72 2.06
CA ALA A 34 -2.18 -9.73 2.05
C ALA A 34 -2.74 -8.44 1.45
N ASP A 35 -3.92 -8.54 0.84
CA ASP A 35 -4.58 -7.39 0.22
C ASP A 35 -5.39 -6.56 1.21
N LEU A 36 -5.17 -5.24 1.14
CA LEU A 36 -5.90 -4.24 1.91
C LEU A 36 -6.48 -3.19 0.96
N TYR A 37 -7.78 -2.96 1.04
CA TYR A 37 -8.53 -2.05 0.17
C TYR A 37 -7.88 -0.67 0.09
N THR A 38 -7.47 -0.12 1.23
CA THR A 38 -6.99 1.26 1.32
C THR A 38 -5.66 1.48 0.60
N SER A 39 -4.71 0.55 0.70
CA SER A 39 -3.45 0.60 -0.08
C SER A 39 -3.66 0.13 -1.53
N ASN A 40 -4.55 -0.83 -1.78
CA ASN A 40 -4.91 -1.29 -3.11
C ASN A 40 -5.46 -0.15 -3.99
N VAL A 41 -6.20 0.80 -3.41
CA VAL A 41 -6.63 2.03 -4.10
C VAL A 41 -5.44 2.76 -4.73
N MET A 42 -4.34 2.95 -4.00
CA MET A 42 -3.14 3.62 -4.52
C MET A 42 -2.55 2.84 -5.70
N PHE A 43 -2.27 1.54 -5.53
CA PHE A 43 -1.65 0.72 -6.58
C PHE A 43 -2.49 0.64 -7.86
N MET A 44 -3.79 0.37 -7.72
CA MET A 44 -4.68 0.27 -8.89
C MET A 44 -4.87 1.63 -9.56
N THR A 45 -4.90 2.73 -8.81
CA THR A 45 -4.97 4.07 -9.42
C THR A 45 -3.72 4.36 -10.24
N THR A 46 -2.53 4.08 -9.70
CA THR A 46 -1.27 4.25 -10.43
C THR A 46 -1.21 3.39 -11.69
N ALA A 47 -1.61 2.10 -11.60
CA ALA A 47 -1.65 1.18 -12.73
C ALA A 47 -2.66 1.62 -13.81
N PHE A 48 -3.82 2.14 -13.40
CA PHE A 48 -4.84 2.65 -14.30
C PHE A 48 -4.38 3.91 -15.03
N LEU A 49 -3.77 4.86 -14.32
CA LEU A 49 -3.23 6.09 -14.90
C LEU A 49 -2.07 5.80 -15.86
N HIS A 50 -1.26 4.78 -15.56
CA HIS A 50 -0.22 4.27 -16.45
C HIS A 50 -0.75 3.31 -17.54
N ARG A 51 -2.08 3.24 -17.73
CA ARG A 51 -2.77 2.49 -18.80
C ARG A 51 -2.46 0.98 -18.85
N ARG A 52 -2.09 0.38 -17.71
CA ARG A 52 -1.82 -1.07 -17.62
C ARG A 52 -3.05 -1.91 -17.35
N ILE A 53 -4.10 -1.30 -16.84
CA ILE A 53 -5.36 -1.96 -16.51
C ILE A 53 -6.55 -1.16 -17.03
N GLY A 54 -7.64 -1.86 -17.32
CA GLY A 54 -8.90 -1.22 -17.67
C GLY A 54 -9.65 -0.71 -16.44
N ILE A 55 -10.65 0.14 -16.68
CA ILE A 55 -11.57 0.59 -15.61
C ILE A 55 -12.33 -0.57 -14.98
N LYS A 56 -12.58 -1.65 -15.75
CA LYS A 56 -13.25 -2.86 -15.26
C LYS A 56 -12.39 -3.59 -14.23
N ASP A 57 -11.11 -3.77 -14.51
CA ASP A 57 -10.17 -4.46 -13.61
C ASP A 57 -9.98 -3.66 -12.31
N LEU A 58 -9.90 -2.34 -12.42
CA LEU A 58 -9.87 -1.43 -11.27
C LEU A 58 -11.13 -1.59 -10.40
N ALA A 59 -12.31 -1.56 -11.01
CA ALA A 59 -13.58 -1.70 -10.28
C ALA A 59 -13.71 -3.08 -9.60
N ILE A 60 -13.33 -4.16 -10.29
CA ILE A 60 -13.37 -5.52 -9.75
C ILE A 60 -12.40 -5.64 -8.56
N SER A 61 -11.16 -5.19 -8.72
CA SER A 61 -10.15 -5.25 -7.64
C SER A 61 -10.60 -4.48 -6.40
N TRP A 62 -11.11 -3.26 -6.58
CA TRP A 62 -11.62 -2.45 -5.47
C TRP A 62 -12.81 -3.10 -4.80
N PHE A 63 -13.74 -3.65 -5.57
CA PHE A 63 -14.91 -4.34 -5.04
C PHE A 63 -14.52 -5.58 -4.25
N VAL A 64 -13.73 -6.48 -4.82
CA VAL A 64 -13.30 -7.73 -4.19
C VAL A 64 -12.50 -7.44 -2.92
N SER A 65 -11.54 -6.51 -2.98
CA SER A 65 -10.73 -6.14 -1.83
C SER A 65 -11.57 -5.51 -0.70
N PHE A 66 -12.50 -4.61 -1.04
CA PHE A 66 -13.39 -3.98 -0.06
C PHE A 66 -14.27 -5.01 0.66
N PHE A 67 -14.96 -5.86 -0.09
CA PHE A 67 -15.87 -6.85 0.49
C PHE A 67 -15.13 -8.01 1.16
N GLY A 68 -13.95 -8.38 0.67
CA GLY A 68 -13.07 -9.35 1.34
C GLY A 68 -12.60 -8.84 2.70
N ASN A 69 -12.16 -7.58 2.78
CA ASN A 69 -11.81 -6.94 4.04
C ASN A 69 -13.02 -6.82 4.98
N LEU A 70 -14.19 -6.42 4.48
CA LEU A 70 -15.41 -6.35 5.28
C LEU A 70 -15.79 -7.72 5.84
N ALA A 71 -15.81 -8.76 5.01
CA ALA A 71 -16.11 -10.12 5.44
C ALA A 71 -15.13 -10.63 6.50
N GLY A 72 -13.82 -10.40 6.30
CA GLY A 72 -12.80 -10.75 7.28
C GLY A 72 -12.98 -10.03 8.61
N MET A 73 -13.19 -8.71 8.59
CA MET A 73 -13.39 -7.92 9.80
C MET A 73 -14.67 -8.30 10.56
N LEU A 74 -15.78 -8.53 9.85
CA LEU A 74 -17.03 -8.96 10.48
C LEU A 74 -16.94 -10.37 11.04
N SER A 75 -16.25 -11.29 10.34
CA SER A 75 -16.05 -12.66 10.84
C SER A 75 -15.20 -12.67 12.10
N PHE A 76 -14.09 -11.93 12.10
CA PHE A 76 -13.24 -11.77 13.28
C PHE A 76 -13.99 -11.10 14.44
N MET A 77 -14.72 -10.02 14.16
CA MET A 77 -15.54 -9.31 15.14
C MET A 77 -16.59 -10.23 15.77
N ALA A 78 -17.40 -10.92 14.97
CA ALA A 78 -18.50 -11.72 15.49
C ALA A 78 -18.00 -12.99 16.19
N ILE A 79 -17.09 -13.75 15.56
CA ILE A 79 -16.70 -15.08 16.03
C ILE A 79 -15.69 -14.99 17.17
N ILE A 80 -14.59 -14.25 16.97
CA ILE A 80 -13.47 -14.24 17.93
C ILE A 80 -13.73 -13.27 19.08
N ILE A 81 -14.26 -12.08 18.76
CA ILE A 81 -14.41 -11.01 19.76
C ILE A 81 -15.80 -11.02 20.41
N GLY A 82 -16.86 -11.15 19.61
CA GLY A 82 -18.24 -11.14 20.05
C GLY A 82 -18.60 -12.40 20.83
N TYR A 83 -18.65 -13.55 20.15
CA TYR A 83 -18.93 -14.83 20.82
C TYR A 83 -17.83 -15.28 21.77
N GLY A 84 -16.59 -14.81 21.57
CA GLY A 84 -15.47 -15.10 22.47
C GLY A 84 -15.42 -14.27 23.76
N GLY A 85 -16.37 -13.34 23.97
CA GLY A 85 -16.47 -12.61 25.24
C GLY A 85 -15.48 -11.45 25.43
N VAL A 86 -14.51 -11.29 24.53
CA VAL A 86 -13.26 -10.51 24.76
C VAL A 86 -13.54 -9.03 25.04
N LEU A 87 -14.46 -8.42 24.29
CA LEU A 87 -14.85 -7.01 24.43
C LEU A 87 -16.31 -6.81 24.86
N THR A 88 -16.98 -7.89 25.28
CA THR A 88 -18.42 -7.89 25.59
C THR A 88 -18.69 -8.13 27.08
N ASP A 89 -17.87 -8.95 27.73
CA ASP A 89 -18.18 -9.48 29.07
C ASP A 89 -17.81 -8.50 30.20
N ILE A 90 -16.75 -7.72 30.00
CA ILE A 90 -16.32 -6.69 30.95
C ILE A 90 -17.00 -5.38 30.59
N GLU A 91 -17.81 -4.85 31.51
CA GLU A 91 -18.62 -3.65 31.29
C GLU A 91 -17.78 -2.44 30.86
N ALA A 92 -16.59 -2.25 31.42
CA ALA A 92 -15.69 -1.16 31.03
C ALA A 92 -15.27 -1.23 29.55
N TYR A 93 -14.99 -2.43 29.03
CA TYR A 93 -14.62 -2.63 27.62
C TYR A 93 -15.82 -2.47 26.71
N LYS A 94 -16.97 -3.00 27.13
CA LYS A 94 -18.23 -2.83 26.43
C LYS A 94 -18.57 -1.35 26.24
N GLN A 95 -18.56 -0.56 27.32
CA GLN A 95 -18.81 0.88 27.25
C GLN A 95 -17.79 1.60 26.36
N GLN A 96 -16.53 1.20 26.37
CA GLN A 96 -15.52 1.79 25.49
C GLN A 96 -15.81 1.54 24.01
N THR A 97 -16.26 0.34 23.63
CA THR A 97 -16.66 0.05 22.23
C THR A 97 -17.87 0.86 21.78
N ILE A 98 -18.86 1.06 22.67
CA ILE A 98 -20.05 1.89 22.41
C ILE A 98 -19.62 3.34 22.19
N ASN A 99 -18.83 3.88 23.12
CA ASN A 99 -18.32 5.26 23.04
C ASN A 99 -17.50 5.49 21.77
N PHE A 100 -16.65 4.53 21.39
CA PHE A 100 -15.87 4.61 20.16
C PHE A 100 -16.78 4.66 18.93
N ALA A 101 -17.81 3.81 18.87
CA ALA A 101 -18.76 3.80 17.75
C ALA A 101 -19.54 5.12 17.65
N ILE A 102 -19.97 5.70 18.78
CA ILE A 102 -20.61 7.03 18.82
C ILE A 102 -19.66 8.12 18.32
N MET A 103 -18.43 8.16 18.84
CA MET A 103 -17.42 9.15 18.44
C MET A 103 -17.06 9.09 16.95
N LYS A 104 -17.14 7.92 16.33
CA LYS A 104 -16.81 7.71 14.92
C LYS A 104 -17.99 7.91 13.97
N ALA A 105 -19.17 7.40 14.32
CA ALA A 105 -20.32 7.39 13.41
C ALA A 105 -21.36 8.48 13.71
N GLN A 106 -21.55 8.86 14.97
CA GLN A 106 -22.65 9.73 15.39
C GLN A 106 -22.22 11.18 15.64
N THR A 107 -21.14 11.40 16.38
CA THR A 107 -20.67 12.74 16.77
C THR A 107 -20.27 13.63 15.58
N PRO A 108 -19.40 13.19 14.64
CA PRO A 108 -18.96 14.04 13.54
C PRO A 108 -20.03 14.17 12.46
N ALA A 109 -20.07 15.32 11.77
CA ALA A 109 -20.92 15.53 10.60
C ALA A 109 -20.46 14.69 9.40
N TRP A 110 -21.31 14.49 8.39
CA TRP A 110 -21.02 13.61 7.25
C TRP A 110 -19.75 14.06 6.48
N HIS A 111 -19.63 15.35 6.20
CA HIS A 111 -18.47 15.93 5.54
C HIS A 111 -17.19 15.82 6.38
N GLN A 112 -17.28 15.87 7.71
CA GLN A 112 -16.13 15.73 8.59
C GLN A 112 -15.52 14.33 8.50
N ILE A 113 -16.36 13.29 8.46
CA ILE A 113 -15.91 11.89 8.28
C ILE A 113 -15.21 11.75 6.92
N PHE A 114 -15.81 12.29 5.85
CA PHE A 114 -15.21 12.26 4.52
C PHE A 114 -13.81 12.92 4.49
N LEU A 115 -13.67 14.14 5.05
CA LEU A 115 -12.39 14.85 5.07
C LEU A 115 -11.34 14.16 5.94
N ARG A 116 -11.74 13.64 7.11
CA ARG A 116 -10.85 12.83 7.97
C ARG A 116 -10.37 11.57 7.25
N ALA A 117 -11.24 10.97 6.45
CA ALA A 117 -10.89 9.78 5.68
C ALA A 117 -9.90 10.04 4.54
N ILE A 118 -9.92 11.23 3.93
CA ILE A 118 -8.87 11.62 2.97
C ILE A 118 -7.50 11.61 3.66
N GLY A 119 -7.39 12.29 4.80
CA GLY A 119 -6.14 12.35 5.56
C GLY A 119 -5.66 10.99 6.06
N ALA A 120 -6.60 10.12 6.49
CA ALA A 120 -6.27 8.78 6.95
C ALA A 120 -5.59 7.97 5.83
N ASN A 121 -6.21 7.90 4.65
CA ASN A 121 -5.66 7.06 3.60
C ASN A 121 -4.46 7.67 2.88
N TRP A 122 -4.29 8.99 2.93
CA TRP A 122 -3.02 9.60 2.52
C TRP A 122 -1.86 9.04 3.37
N LEU A 123 -1.99 9.07 4.70
CA LEU A 123 -0.93 8.57 5.59
C LEU A 123 -0.72 7.05 5.46
N VAL A 124 -1.79 6.26 5.31
CA VAL A 124 -1.70 4.80 5.11
C VAL A 124 -0.99 4.47 3.80
N CYS A 125 -1.38 5.10 2.69
CA CYS A 125 -0.74 4.87 1.40
C CYS A 125 0.72 5.32 1.42
N MET A 126 1.04 6.43 2.12
CA MET A 126 2.42 6.87 2.28
C MET A 126 3.27 5.89 3.10
N ALA A 127 2.72 5.32 4.18
CA ALA A 127 3.37 4.25 4.94
C ALA A 127 3.70 3.04 4.05
N VAL A 128 2.73 2.59 3.24
CA VAL A 128 2.94 1.46 2.33
C VAL A 128 3.97 1.81 1.25
N PHE A 129 3.88 2.99 0.64
CA PHE A 129 4.83 3.46 -0.37
C PHE A 129 6.27 3.46 0.18
N LEU A 130 6.49 4.07 1.35
CA LEU A 130 7.80 4.10 2.01
C LEU A 130 8.31 2.70 2.35
N SER A 131 7.42 1.80 2.79
CA SER A 131 7.79 0.42 3.11
C SER A 131 8.27 -0.37 1.89
N ILE A 132 7.75 -0.07 0.70
CA ILE A 132 8.17 -0.74 -0.54
C ILE A 132 9.53 -0.23 -1.00
N SER A 133 9.86 1.04 -0.72
CA SER A 133 11.19 1.60 -0.98
C SER A 133 12.28 1.05 -0.05
N ALA A 134 11.92 0.43 1.07
CA ALA A 134 12.85 -0.14 2.04
C ALA A 134 13.23 -1.59 1.71
N ARG A 135 14.50 -1.96 1.95
CA ARG A 135 15.03 -3.31 1.67
C ARG A 135 14.89 -4.25 2.86
N GLU A 136 15.16 -3.76 4.07
CA GLU A 136 15.16 -4.56 5.30
C GLU A 136 13.79 -4.55 5.99
N ILE A 137 13.42 -5.67 6.62
CA ILE A 137 12.15 -5.79 7.35
C ILE A 137 12.05 -4.75 8.48
N SER A 138 13.13 -4.48 9.21
CA SER A 138 13.17 -3.46 10.26
C SER A 138 12.85 -2.07 9.71
N SER A 139 13.44 -1.71 8.57
CA SER A 139 13.19 -0.46 7.85
C SER A 139 11.72 -0.37 7.40
N LYS A 140 11.14 -1.47 6.90
CA LYS A 140 9.70 -1.53 6.53
C LYS A 140 8.79 -1.28 7.72
N ILE A 141 9.08 -1.91 8.86
CA ILE A 141 8.30 -1.75 10.10
C ILE A 141 8.32 -0.29 10.53
N ILE A 142 9.48 0.35 10.58
CA ILE A 142 9.63 1.76 11.00
C ILE A 142 8.90 2.70 10.02
N ALA A 143 9.04 2.46 8.71
CA ALA A 143 8.36 3.23 7.66
C ALA A 143 6.83 3.17 7.79
N ILE A 144 6.28 2.02 8.19
CA ILE A 144 4.85 1.84 8.43
C ILE A 144 4.41 2.47 9.75
N TRP A 145 5.24 2.35 10.79
CA TRP A 145 4.84 2.64 12.18
C TRP A 145 4.40 4.09 12.38
N PHE A 146 5.25 5.05 11.98
CA PHE A 146 5.02 6.46 12.29
C PHE A 146 3.81 7.05 11.55
N PRO A 147 3.67 6.94 10.21
CA PRO A 147 2.51 7.51 9.53
C PRO A 147 1.20 6.89 10.00
N THR A 148 1.21 5.59 10.29
CA THR A 148 0.06 4.85 10.80
C THR A 148 -0.32 5.31 12.21
N ALA A 149 0.65 5.41 13.12
CA ALA A 149 0.41 5.93 14.46
C ALA A 149 -0.09 7.38 14.43
N THR A 150 0.42 8.21 13.52
CA THR A 150 -0.02 9.60 13.36
C THR A 150 -1.49 9.70 12.99
N PHE A 151 -2.01 8.95 12.02
CA PHE A 151 -3.41 9.10 11.65
C PHE A 151 -4.36 8.65 12.77
N VAL A 152 -3.96 7.65 13.56
CA VAL A 152 -4.72 7.17 14.71
C VAL A 152 -4.67 8.18 15.85
N ALA A 153 -3.50 8.76 16.12
CA ALA A 153 -3.33 9.83 17.10
C ALA A 153 -4.20 11.04 16.74
N LEU A 154 -4.30 11.38 15.45
CA LEU A 154 -5.18 12.43 14.92
C LEU A 154 -6.67 12.04 14.86
N ALA A 155 -7.02 10.80 15.22
CA ALA A 155 -8.38 10.24 15.20
C ALA A 155 -9.06 10.29 13.82
N LEU A 156 -8.28 10.13 12.75
CA LEU A 156 -8.78 10.08 11.38
C LEU A 156 -9.58 8.80 11.09
N ASP A 157 -10.35 8.80 10.00
CA ASP A 157 -11.33 7.75 9.68
C ASP A 157 -10.81 6.78 8.63
N HIS A 158 -10.62 5.52 9.03
CA HIS A 158 -10.12 4.45 8.18
C HIS A 158 -11.20 3.40 7.98
N VAL A 159 -11.58 3.15 6.72
CA VAL A 159 -12.77 2.36 6.40
C VAL A 159 -12.67 0.94 6.93
N VAL A 160 -11.51 0.29 6.76
CA VAL A 160 -11.31 -1.10 7.21
C VAL A 160 -11.25 -1.20 8.74
N ALA A 161 -10.76 -0.18 9.43
CA ALA A 161 -10.82 -0.16 10.90
C ALA A 161 -12.26 0.02 11.39
N ASN A 162 -13.01 0.89 10.71
CA ASN A 162 -14.41 1.14 10.97
C ASN A 162 -15.31 -0.06 10.62
N MET A 163 -14.85 -1.01 9.80
CA MET A 163 -15.51 -2.31 9.57
C MET A 163 -15.45 -3.26 10.77
N PHE A 164 -14.55 -3.00 11.74
CA PHE A 164 -14.47 -3.73 13.00
C PHE A 164 -15.09 -2.93 14.15
N PHE A 165 -14.60 -1.72 14.40
CA PHE A 165 -14.88 -0.98 15.63
C PHE A 165 -16.33 -0.49 15.77
N ILE A 166 -16.97 -0.10 14.66
CA ILE A 166 -18.36 0.34 14.72
C ILE A 166 -19.31 -0.86 14.86
N PRO A 167 -19.16 -1.95 14.08
CA PRO A 167 -19.97 -3.15 14.27
C PRO A 167 -19.89 -3.76 15.67
N ILE A 168 -18.71 -3.81 16.32
CA ILE A 168 -18.63 -4.29 17.71
C ILE A 168 -19.33 -3.35 18.70
N GLY A 169 -19.30 -2.03 18.47
CA GLY A 169 -20.08 -1.09 19.28
C GLY A 169 -21.59 -1.27 19.10
N ILE A 170 -22.05 -1.54 17.88
CA ILE A 170 -23.46 -1.88 17.60
C ILE A 170 -23.84 -3.19 18.31
N TRP A 171 -23.00 -4.22 18.22
CA TRP A 171 -23.19 -5.49 18.92
C TRP A 171 -23.36 -5.30 20.44
N ASN A 172 -22.56 -4.39 21.01
CA ASN A 172 -22.58 -4.07 22.43
C ASN A 172 -23.69 -3.10 22.86
N GLY A 173 -24.49 -2.56 21.93
CA GLY A 173 -25.67 -1.74 22.24
C GLY A 173 -25.52 -0.25 21.92
N ALA A 174 -24.71 0.13 20.95
CA ALA A 174 -24.67 1.51 20.46
C ALA A 174 -26.07 1.98 19.98
N PRO A 175 -26.41 3.28 20.14
CA PRO A 175 -27.78 3.79 19.95
C PRO A 175 -28.19 3.95 18.47
N PHE A 176 -27.55 3.22 17.55
CA PHE A 176 -27.84 3.26 16.13
C PHE A 176 -27.62 1.89 15.47
N GLY A 177 -28.37 1.63 14.39
CA GLY A 177 -28.31 0.36 13.66
C GLY A 177 -27.34 0.35 12.48
N VAL A 178 -27.27 -0.81 11.81
CA VAL A 178 -26.39 -1.06 10.65
C VAL A 178 -26.68 -0.09 9.49
N GLY A 179 -27.95 0.22 9.21
CA GLY A 179 -28.31 1.16 8.14
C GLY A 179 -27.75 2.57 8.37
N TYR A 180 -27.79 3.05 9.63
CA TYR A 180 -27.18 4.33 10.01
C TYR A 180 -25.66 4.28 9.85
N TYR A 181 -25.02 3.20 10.30
CA TYR A 181 -23.58 3.00 10.12
C TYR A 181 -23.16 3.05 8.64
N ILE A 182 -23.88 2.35 7.76
CA ILE A 182 -23.56 2.31 6.33
C ILE A 182 -23.64 3.72 5.74
N TRP A 183 -24.76 4.40 5.94
CA TRP A 183 -24.99 5.74 5.40
C TRP A 183 -24.03 6.78 5.97
N LYS A 184 -23.92 6.82 7.29
CA LYS A 184 -23.29 7.94 7.99
C LYS A 184 -21.78 7.76 8.18
N SER A 185 -21.29 6.53 8.24
CA SER A 185 -19.87 6.25 8.47
C SER A 185 -19.23 5.53 7.28
N LEU A 186 -19.75 4.38 6.85
CA LEU A 186 -19.05 3.52 5.91
C LEU A 186 -18.87 4.19 4.54
N ILE A 187 -19.93 4.75 3.96
CA ILE A 187 -19.89 5.43 2.65
C ILE A 187 -18.94 6.63 2.64
N PRO A 188 -19.08 7.65 3.51
CA PRO A 188 -18.17 8.80 3.49
C PRO A 188 -16.72 8.39 3.78
N THR A 189 -16.50 7.41 4.65
CA THR A 189 -15.13 6.93 4.95
C THR A 189 -14.52 6.23 3.74
N ALA A 190 -15.29 5.35 3.06
CA ALA A 190 -14.82 4.65 1.86
C ALA A 190 -14.43 5.66 0.77
N LEU A 191 -15.32 6.60 0.45
CA LEU A 191 -15.10 7.63 -0.56
C LEU A 191 -13.88 8.52 -0.21
N GLY A 192 -13.79 8.97 1.03
CA GLY A 192 -12.65 9.78 1.48
C GLY A 192 -11.34 9.00 1.41
N ASN A 193 -11.32 7.73 1.82
CA ASN A 193 -10.14 6.89 1.65
C ASN A 193 -9.79 6.67 0.18
N THR A 194 -10.77 6.44 -0.72
CA THR A 194 -10.51 6.32 -2.16
C THR A 194 -9.80 7.56 -2.71
N VAL A 195 -10.30 8.76 -2.33
CA VAL A 195 -9.68 10.04 -2.72
C VAL A 195 -8.28 10.19 -2.11
N GLY A 196 -8.12 9.91 -0.81
CA GLY A 196 -6.85 10.04 -0.11
C GLY A 196 -5.73 9.17 -0.70
N GLY A 197 -6.02 7.90 -0.97
CA GLY A 197 -5.02 7.00 -1.55
C GLY A 197 -4.84 7.17 -3.06
N GLY A 198 -5.95 7.33 -3.79
CA GLY A 198 -5.93 7.37 -5.25
C GLY A 198 -5.42 8.69 -5.79
N LEU A 199 -5.94 9.82 -5.29
CA LEU A 199 -5.56 11.14 -5.78
C LEU A 199 -4.25 11.63 -5.15
N PHE A 200 -4.15 11.67 -3.81
CA PHE A 200 -3.01 12.31 -3.13
C PHE A 200 -1.73 11.47 -3.14
N VAL A 201 -1.83 10.16 -3.37
CA VAL A 201 -0.65 9.30 -3.48
C VAL A 201 -0.55 8.71 -4.88
N GLY A 202 -1.51 7.89 -5.31
CA GLY A 202 -1.43 7.22 -6.61
C GLY A 202 -1.22 8.18 -7.78
N ALA A 203 -2.09 9.17 -7.94
CA ALA A 203 -2.04 10.11 -9.06
C ALA A 203 -0.86 11.09 -8.98
N ILE A 204 -0.57 11.63 -7.79
CA ILE A 204 0.56 12.56 -7.62
C ILE A 204 1.89 11.86 -7.90
N TYR A 205 2.12 10.67 -7.34
CA TYR A 205 3.38 9.96 -7.55
C TYR A 205 3.50 9.43 -8.97
N TRP A 206 2.39 9.00 -9.59
CA TRP A 206 2.38 8.71 -11.01
C TRP A 206 2.79 9.93 -11.85
N TYR A 207 2.24 11.11 -11.55
CA TYR A 207 2.59 12.34 -12.25
C TYR A 207 4.05 12.76 -12.05
N LEU A 208 4.61 12.54 -10.86
CA LEU A 208 5.99 12.95 -10.58
C LEU A 208 7.04 12.00 -11.16
N TYR A 209 6.74 10.70 -11.22
CA TYR A 209 7.76 9.69 -11.53
C TYR A 209 7.52 8.89 -12.81
N LEU A 210 6.28 8.79 -13.30
CA LEU A 210 5.92 7.87 -14.40
C LEU A 210 5.37 8.59 -15.64
N THR A 211 5.00 9.87 -15.57
CA THR A 211 4.54 10.58 -16.77
C THR A 211 5.69 10.84 -17.73
N GLY A 212 5.58 10.31 -18.94
CA GLY A 212 6.59 10.47 -19.98
C GLY A 212 7.64 9.36 -19.99
N GLU A 213 7.64 8.46 -19.00
CA GLU A 213 8.37 7.20 -19.13
C GLU A 213 7.62 6.26 -20.09
N GLY A 214 8.36 5.57 -20.96
CA GLY A 214 7.82 4.52 -21.80
C GLY A 214 7.31 3.34 -20.98
N ASP A 215 6.56 2.46 -21.62
CA ASP A 215 6.05 1.27 -20.94
C ASP A 215 7.23 0.42 -20.41
N VAL A 216 7.39 0.33 -19.09
CA VAL A 216 8.23 -0.69 -18.45
C VAL A 216 7.65 -2.07 -18.82
N GLU A 217 8.46 -2.94 -19.43
CA GLU A 217 8.03 -4.32 -19.68
C GLU A 217 7.78 -5.00 -18.34
N VAL A 218 6.54 -5.45 -18.12
CA VAL A 218 6.18 -6.27 -16.97
C VAL A 218 6.28 -7.71 -17.45
N SER A 219 7.44 -8.34 -17.28
CA SER A 219 7.58 -9.77 -17.44
C SER A 219 6.89 -10.43 -16.24
N PHE A 220 5.75 -11.05 -16.47
CA PHE A 220 5.26 -12.04 -15.53
C PHE A 220 6.10 -13.29 -15.79
N GLU A 221 7.12 -13.53 -14.96
CA GLU A 221 7.62 -14.89 -14.79
C GLU A 221 6.50 -15.71 -14.18
N LEU A 222 5.58 -16.17 -15.04
CA LEU A 222 4.72 -17.32 -14.77
C LEU A 222 5.63 -18.55 -14.81
N GLY A 223 6.61 -18.59 -13.89
CA GLY A 223 7.38 -19.78 -13.62
C GLY A 223 6.40 -20.90 -13.30
N SER A 224 6.72 -22.10 -13.77
CA SER A 224 5.96 -23.29 -13.40
C SER A 224 5.81 -23.38 -11.87
N LEU A 225 4.82 -24.11 -11.36
CA LEU A 225 4.65 -24.33 -9.92
C LEU A 225 5.97 -24.77 -9.24
N ALA A 226 6.83 -25.49 -9.98
CA ALA A 226 8.16 -25.88 -9.52
C ALA A 226 9.08 -24.68 -9.27
N THR A 227 9.09 -23.68 -10.16
CA THR A 227 9.88 -22.45 -10.02
C THR A 227 9.40 -21.59 -8.84
N ALA A 228 8.08 -21.54 -8.61
CA ALA A 228 7.50 -20.86 -7.44
C ALA A 228 7.81 -21.58 -6.10
N MET A 229 7.98 -22.91 -6.13
CA MET A 229 8.42 -23.69 -4.97
C MET A 229 9.93 -23.58 -4.73
N GLU A 230 10.72 -23.44 -5.79
CA GLU A 230 12.19 -23.37 -5.76
C GLU A 230 12.71 -21.96 -5.38
N ALA A 231 11.98 -20.91 -5.77
CA ALA A 231 12.24 -19.54 -5.31
C ALA A 231 12.03 -19.35 -3.79
N GLY A 232 11.39 -20.33 -3.14
CA GLY A 232 10.96 -20.25 -1.75
C GLY A 232 9.89 -19.18 -1.59
N GLY A 233 8.84 -19.47 -0.82
CA GLY A 233 7.95 -18.41 -0.36
C GLY A 233 8.74 -17.30 0.38
N PRO A 234 8.09 -16.26 0.93
CA PRO A 234 8.75 -15.13 1.59
C PRO A 234 9.66 -15.48 2.80
N MET A 235 9.84 -16.77 3.11
CA MET A 235 10.84 -17.34 4.02
C MET A 235 11.79 -18.34 3.32
N GLY A 236 12.18 -18.08 2.07
CA GLY A 236 13.29 -18.77 1.42
C GLY A 236 14.60 -18.45 2.13
N ARG A 237 15.26 -19.47 2.69
CA ARG A 237 16.59 -19.31 3.29
C ARG A 237 17.60 -19.00 2.19
N ASP A 238 18.05 -17.76 2.11
CA ASP A 238 19.29 -17.40 1.42
C ASP A 238 20.44 -18.21 2.05
N ARG A 239 20.84 -19.30 1.39
CA ARG A 239 22.15 -19.91 1.62
C ARG A 239 23.14 -19.21 0.70
N ARG A 240 23.82 -18.19 1.22
CA ARG A 240 25.19 -17.91 0.79
C ARG A 240 26.12 -18.80 1.62
N ALA A 241 26.83 -19.71 0.97
CA ALA A 241 28.03 -20.32 1.55
C ALA A 241 28.93 -20.86 0.43
N ASP A 242 30.15 -20.32 0.42
CA ASP A 242 31.40 -20.78 -0.19
C ASP A 242 31.52 -20.91 -1.71
N GLY A 243 32.69 -20.53 -2.20
CA GLY A 243 32.97 -20.30 -3.60
C GLY A 243 33.64 -21.47 -4.30
N GLN A 244 33.25 -21.68 -5.55
CA GLN A 244 34.16 -22.02 -6.65
C GLN A 244 33.42 -21.83 -7.99
N VAL A 245 34.08 -21.12 -8.91
CA VAL A 245 33.68 -20.98 -10.32
C VAL A 245 34.11 -22.24 -11.06
N ILE A 246 33.23 -22.82 -11.89
CA ILE A 246 33.67 -23.49 -13.13
C ILE A 246 32.76 -23.02 -14.27
N GLU A 247 33.37 -22.36 -15.24
CA GLU A 247 32.79 -21.99 -16.52
C GLU A 247 32.35 -23.22 -17.33
N GLY A 248 31.23 -23.06 -18.05
CA GLY A 248 31.00 -23.58 -19.39
C GLY A 248 31.00 -25.09 -19.61
N VAL A 249 29.89 -25.63 -20.12
CA VAL A 249 29.85 -26.37 -21.40
C VAL A 249 28.40 -26.46 -21.86
N SER A 250 28.22 -26.15 -23.14
CA SER A 250 27.03 -26.29 -23.97
C SER A 250 26.30 -27.64 -23.81
N GLY A 251 24.97 -27.58 -23.77
CA GLY A 251 24.09 -28.74 -23.92
C GLY A 251 22.78 -28.34 -24.59
N ASN A 252 22.71 -28.56 -25.90
CA ASN A 252 21.51 -28.50 -26.73
C ASN A 252 20.30 -29.15 -26.03
N GLY A 253 19.20 -28.40 -25.95
CA GLY A 253 17.90 -28.93 -25.58
C GLY A 253 16.81 -27.98 -26.06
N GLN A 254 16.33 -28.21 -27.29
CA GLN A 254 15.07 -27.64 -27.77
C GLN A 254 13.96 -27.97 -26.78
N HIS A 255 13.42 -26.95 -26.12
CA HIS A 255 12.08 -27.00 -25.55
C HIS A 255 11.37 -25.71 -25.95
N ASP A 256 10.56 -25.83 -26.99
CA ASP A 256 9.62 -24.80 -27.43
C ASP A 256 8.66 -24.47 -26.29
N VAL A 257 8.85 -23.31 -25.66
CA VAL A 257 7.86 -22.69 -24.79
C VAL A 257 7.33 -21.48 -25.54
N HIS A 258 6.03 -21.49 -25.85
CA HIS A 258 5.32 -20.42 -26.51
C HIS A 258 5.39 -19.13 -25.66
N GLU A 259 6.37 -18.28 -25.99
CA GLU A 259 6.47 -16.91 -25.51
C GLU A 259 5.29 -16.12 -26.09
N THR A 260 4.26 -15.88 -25.27
CA THR A 260 3.11 -15.06 -25.71
C THR A 260 3.49 -13.59 -25.62
N LYS A 261 4.21 -13.10 -26.63
CA LYS A 261 4.47 -11.66 -26.82
C LYS A 261 3.16 -10.95 -27.16
N LEU A 262 2.63 -10.14 -26.25
CA LEU A 262 1.70 -9.09 -26.63
C LEU A 262 2.51 -7.94 -27.24
N ALA A 263 2.50 -7.86 -28.57
CA ALA A 263 3.13 -6.77 -29.31
C ALA A 263 2.42 -5.43 -29.04
N SER A 264 3.18 -4.42 -28.63
CA SER A 264 2.75 -3.01 -28.66
C SER A 264 3.10 -2.43 -30.05
N PRO A 265 2.17 -1.76 -30.76
CA PRO A 265 2.42 -1.33 -32.13
C PRO A 265 3.31 -0.07 -32.18
N GLY A 266 4.58 -0.29 -32.54
CA GLY A 266 5.39 0.52 -33.47
C GLY A 266 5.70 1.99 -33.13
N ARG A 267 6.99 2.29 -32.91
CA ARG A 267 7.73 3.35 -33.62
C ARG A 267 9.23 3.28 -33.30
N GLY A 268 10.02 3.02 -34.33
CA GLY A 268 11.48 3.20 -34.29
C GLY A 268 11.85 4.68 -34.35
N GLY A 269 12.86 5.07 -33.59
CA GLY A 269 13.48 6.38 -33.64
C GLY A 269 14.70 6.45 -32.72
N THR A 270 15.88 6.60 -33.31
CA THR A 270 17.15 6.92 -32.66
C THR A 270 17.17 8.42 -32.28
N VAL A 271 17.58 8.77 -31.05
CA VAL A 271 17.85 10.18 -30.67
C VAL A 271 19.09 10.25 -29.78
N GLU A 272 20.14 10.88 -30.31
CA GLU A 272 21.27 11.46 -29.57
C GLU A 272 20.87 12.81 -28.94
N GLY A 273 21.35 13.09 -27.72
CA GLY A 273 21.31 14.41 -27.08
C GLY A 273 20.48 14.47 -25.79
N ASN A 274 20.75 15.46 -24.94
CA ASN A 274 20.13 15.73 -23.62
C ASN A 274 18.65 16.18 -23.71
N HIS A 275 17.87 15.54 -24.58
CA HIS A 275 16.45 15.76 -24.76
C HIS A 275 15.77 14.39 -24.92
N LEU A 276 14.62 14.20 -24.28
CA LEU A 276 13.77 13.05 -24.59
C LEU A 276 13.18 13.24 -25.99
N PRO A 277 13.05 12.16 -26.80
CA PRO A 277 12.24 12.22 -28.02
C PRO A 277 10.82 12.63 -27.61
N HIS A 278 10.39 13.82 -28.04
CA HIS A 278 9.03 14.37 -27.89
C HIS A 278 8.61 15.00 -26.55
N SER A 279 9.51 15.39 -25.62
CA SER A 279 9.13 16.27 -24.50
C SER A 279 9.57 17.72 -24.75
N GLY A 280 8.61 18.63 -24.91
CA GLY A 280 8.85 20.08 -25.07
C GLY A 280 9.22 20.83 -23.79
N GLY A 281 9.98 20.23 -22.86
CA GLY A 281 10.42 20.93 -21.64
C GLY A 281 11.49 20.19 -20.82
N PRO A 282 12.37 20.91 -20.12
CA PRO A 282 13.43 20.33 -19.29
C PRO A 282 12.91 19.74 -17.97
N LEU A 283 13.59 18.70 -17.46
CA LEU A 283 13.34 18.08 -16.15
C LEU A 283 13.57 19.10 -15.02
N HIS A 284 12.54 19.41 -14.24
CA HIS A 284 12.58 20.47 -13.22
C HIS A 284 13.07 20.05 -11.83
N SER A 285 13.30 18.75 -11.57
CA SER A 285 13.79 18.29 -10.27
C SER A 285 15.20 17.71 -10.35
N ALA A 286 16.10 18.17 -9.47
CA ALA A 286 17.48 17.71 -9.39
C ALA A 286 17.57 16.19 -9.10
N VAL A 287 16.65 15.68 -8.27
CA VAL A 287 16.55 14.24 -7.94
C VAL A 287 16.15 13.41 -9.16
N GLY A 288 15.26 13.93 -10.01
CA GLY A 288 14.87 13.27 -11.25
C GLY A 288 16.00 13.21 -12.27
N GLN A 289 16.86 14.24 -12.30
CA GLN A 289 18.06 14.25 -13.14
C GLN A 289 19.12 13.27 -12.65
N GLU A 290 19.31 13.15 -11.32
CA GLU A 290 20.30 12.27 -10.71
C GLU A 290 19.94 10.78 -10.88
N LEU A 291 18.68 10.40 -10.65
CA LEU A 291 18.18 9.04 -10.88
C LEU A 291 18.19 8.63 -12.37
N ALA A 292 17.95 9.60 -13.28
CA ALA A 292 18.03 9.36 -14.71
C ALA A 292 19.49 9.14 -15.17
N ALA A 293 20.43 9.93 -14.63
CA ALA A 293 21.85 9.80 -14.93
C ALA A 293 22.42 8.46 -14.42
N GLU A 294 22.00 8.01 -13.24
CA GLU A 294 22.41 6.73 -12.66
C GLU A 294 21.91 5.54 -13.52
N LYS A 295 20.64 5.57 -13.94
CA LYS A 295 20.09 4.56 -14.86
C LYS A 295 20.76 4.56 -16.24
N TYR A 296 21.12 5.74 -16.78
CA TYR A 296 21.80 5.86 -18.07
C TYR A 296 23.27 5.40 -18.01
N ALA A 297 23.96 5.64 -16.90
CA ALA A 297 25.33 5.17 -16.69
C ALA A 297 25.41 3.63 -16.62
N ILE A 298 24.42 3.01 -15.96
CA ILE A 298 24.32 1.54 -15.89
C ILE A 298 24.06 0.94 -17.28
N ARG A 299 23.22 1.58 -18.11
CA ARG A 299 22.94 1.09 -19.48
C ARG A 299 24.13 1.15 -20.44
N LYS A 300 25.09 2.06 -20.21
CA LYS A 300 26.32 2.12 -21.03
C LYS A 300 27.37 1.08 -20.62
N GLY A 301 27.21 0.41 -19.48
CA GLY A 301 28.17 -0.56 -18.96
C GLY A 301 28.00 -1.98 -19.49
N GLU A 302 26.85 -2.34 -20.08
CA GLU A 302 26.51 -3.74 -20.40
C GLU A 302 26.51 -4.07 -21.91
N ASP A 303 26.63 -3.08 -22.81
CA ASP A 303 26.72 -3.31 -24.25
C ASP A 303 28.18 -3.20 -24.77
N GLY A 304 28.92 -4.30 -24.70
CA GLY A 304 29.90 -4.74 -25.71
C GLY A 304 31.20 -3.92 -25.97
N SER A 305 32.30 -4.46 -25.45
CA SER A 305 33.65 -4.57 -26.06
C SER A 305 34.29 -3.38 -26.80
N GLY A 306 35.34 -2.82 -26.17
CA GLY A 306 36.67 -2.69 -26.77
C GLY A 306 36.92 -1.62 -27.84
N SER A 307 37.49 -0.48 -27.43
CA SER A 307 38.73 0.02 -28.05
C SER A 307 39.42 1.03 -27.13
N ASP A 308 40.65 0.70 -26.77
CA ASP A 308 41.80 1.57 -26.50
C ASP A 308 41.58 3.09 -26.57
N LYS A 309 41.91 3.78 -25.47
CA LYS A 309 42.80 4.94 -25.52
C LYS A 309 43.32 5.33 -24.14
N THR A 310 44.64 5.25 -24.07
CA THR A 310 45.57 5.80 -23.09
C THR A 310 45.50 7.33 -22.97
N ALA A 311 45.99 7.78 -21.81
CA ALA A 311 46.76 9.00 -21.55
C ALA A 311 46.07 10.22 -20.89
N VAL A 312 46.71 10.56 -19.76
CA VAL A 312 46.72 11.79 -18.92
C VAL A 312 45.58 11.99 -17.94
#